data_AF-A0A955VL43-F1
#
_entry.id   AF-A0A955VL43-F1
#
_cell.length_a   1.000
_cell.length_b   1.000
_cell.length_c   1.000
_cell.angle_alpha   90.00
_cell.angle_beta   90.00
_cell.angle_gamma   90.00
#
_symmetry.space_group_name_H-M   'P 1'
#
loop_
_entity.id
_entity.type
_entity.pdbx_description
1 polymer ?
#
loop_
_entity_poly.entity_id
_entity_poly.type
_entity_poly.pdbx_seq_one_letter_code
_entity_poly.pdbx_strand_id
1 'polypeptide(L)'
;MTRYCDEGGYVVSSAEPIPDEPRAYDDGRGPDRIGCNQLVCIRCGAVVRNAPHFDLPNNFGFDAKAAYESADWHSVPGLEHRPESVVRLYVCHCHVERIFAPTACVPEFEDPLFSHFIPWKCGGHPDGDD
;
A
#
# COMPACT_ATOMS: atom_id res chain seq x y z
N MET A 1 -3.83 -23.40 -5.29
CA MET A 1 -2.69 -22.86 -4.50
C MET A 1 -2.84 -21.34 -4.41
N THR A 2 -2.19 -20.70 -3.44
CA THR A 2 -2.18 -19.24 -3.31
C THR A 2 -0.74 -18.82 -3.40
N ARG A 3 -0.45 -17.81 -4.23
CA ARG A 3 0.91 -17.29 -4.41
C ARG A 3 1.10 -16.04 -3.56
N TYR A 4 2.31 -15.79 -3.08
CA TYR A 4 2.63 -14.61 -2.30
C TYR A 4 3.76 -13.85 -2.99
N CYS A 5 3.72 -12.52 -2.90
CA CYS A 5 4.84 -11.70 -3.33
C CYS A 5 6.10 -12.03 -2.51
N ASP A 6 7.26 -11.83 -3.13
CA ASP A 6 8.54 -11.81 -2.42
C ASP A 6 8.55 -10.74 -1.32
N GLU A 7 9.30 -10.99 -0.25
CA GLU A 7 9.39 -10.14 0.96
C GLU A 7 8.04 -9.76 1.61
N GLY A 8 6.96 -10.48 1.31
CA GLY A 8 5.64 -10.15 1.82
C GLY A 8 4.94 -9.01 1.06
N GLY A 9 5.43 -8.65 -0.13
CA GLY A 9 4.86 -7.62 -1.00
C GLY A 9 5.46 -6.24 -0.81
N TYR A 10 5.31 -5.39 -1.81
CA TYR A 10 5.86 -4.04 -1.81
C TYR A 10 4.76 -3.00 -1.75
N VAL A 11 5.00 -1.94 -0.97
CA VAL A 11 4.37 -0.64 -1.18
C VAL A 11 5.29 0.19 -2.05
N VAL A 12 4.72 0.81 -3.07
CA VAL A 12 5.46 1.64 -4.03
C VAL A 12 4.85 3.03 -4.14
N SER A 13 5.61 3.97 -4.68
CA SER A 13 5.18 5.35 -4.87
C SER A 13 4.17 5.45 -6.02
N SER A 14 3.79 6.66 -6.45
CA SER A 14 2.98 6.81 -7.67
C SER A 14 3.83 6.69 -8.94
N ALA A 15 5.16 6.70 -8.85
CA ALA A 15 6.06 6.52 -9.99
C ALA A 15 6.13 5.06 -10.48
N GLU A 16 5.87 4.09 -9.59
CA GLU A 16 5.86 2.66 -9.95
C GLU A 16 4.43 2.12 -10.10
N PRO A 17 4.25 1.09 -10.95
CA PRO A 17 2.95 0.49 -11.17
C PRO A 17 2.51 -0.38 -9.99
N ILE A 18 1.19 -0.41 -9.79
CA ILE A 18 0.49 -1.50 -9.10
C ILE A 18 -0.33 -2.21 -10.17
N PRO A 19 -0.15 -3.52 -10.39
CA PRO A 19 -0.95 -4.24 -11.36
C PRO A 19 -2.44 -4.22 -11.00
N ASP A 20 -3.31 -4.06 -11.99
CA ASP A 20 -4.76 -4.18 -11.78
C ASP A 20 -5.22 -5.65 -11.73
N GLU A 21 -4.48 -6.55 -12.37
CA GLU A 21 -4.82 -7.97 -12.42
C GLU A 21 -4.57 -8.63 -11.05
N PRO A 22 -5.58 -9.25 -10.40
CA PRO A 22 -5.41 -9.85 -9.07
C PRO A 22 -4.34 -10.94 -9.00
N ARG A 23 -4.03 -11.57 -10.13
CA ARG A 23 -3.03 -12.64 -10.27
C ARG A 23 -1.61 -12.12 -10.45
N ALA A 24 -1.42 -10.84 -10.78
CA ALA A 24 -0.09 -10.28 -10.98
C ALA A 24 0.58 -10.01 -9.63
N TYR A 25 1.78 -10.58 -9.43
CA TYR A 25 2.57 -10.46 -8.21
C TYR A 25 4.05 -10.32 -8.55
N ASP A 26 4.81 -9.76 -7.61
CA ASP A 26 6.27 -9.69 -7.69
C ASP A 26 6.88 -11.00 -7.17
N ASP A 27 7.58 -11.74 -8.03
CA ASP A 27 8.26 -12.99 -7.69
C ASP A 27 9.75 -12.82 -7.36
N GLY A 28 10.24 -11.58 -7.32
CA GLY A 28 11.62 -11.22 -7.03
C GLY A 28 12.63 -11.52 -8.15
N ARG A 29 12.18 -12.01 -9.32
CA ARG A 29 13.07 -12.37 -10.45
C ARG A 29 13.18 -11.29 -11.50
N GLY A 30 12.24 -10.34 -11.50
CA GLY A 30 12.22 -9.21 -12.43
C GLY A 30 13.26 -8.13 -12.07
N PRO A 31 13.73 -7.35 -13.07
CA PRO A 31 14.59 -6.21 -12.80
C PRO A 31 13.85 -5.04 -12.12
N ASP A 32 12.53 -4.96 -12.30
CA ASP A 32 11.69 -3.88 -11.81
C ASP A 32 10.81 -4.37 -10.66
N ARG A 33 10.82 -3.62 -9.55
CA ARG A 33 9.90 -3.85 -8.42
C ARG A 33 8.52 -3.30 -8.76
N ILE A 34 7.49 -4.09 -8.51
CA ILE A 34 6.08 -3.67 -8.69
C ILE A 34 5.34 -3.70 -7.34
N GLY A 35 4.38 -2.80 -7.16
CA GLY A 35 3.57 -2.80 -5.93
C GLY A 35 2.62 -3.99 -5.86
N CYS A 36 2.31 -4.44 -4.65
CA CYS A 36 1.36 -5.53 -4.43
C CYS A 36 -0.08 -5.00 -4.41
N ASN A 37 -0.95 -5.57 -5.24
CA ASN A 37 -2.38 -5.23 -5.28
C ASN A 37 -3.26 -6.06 -4.32
N GLN A 38 -2.67 -7.03 -3.61
CA GLN A 38 -3.34 -7.88 -2.62
C GLN A 38 -2.89 -7.60 -1.19
N LEU A 39 -2.41 -6.39 -0.88
CA LEU A 39 -1.98 -6.06 0.47
C LEU A 39 -3.14 -6.15 1.48
N VAL A 40 -2.87 -6.71 2.65
CA VAL A 40 -3.77 -6.79 3.81
C VAL A 40 -3.08 -6.32 5.07
N CYS A 41 -3.83 -5.70 5.97
CA CYS A 41 -3.29 -5.25 7.24
C CYS A 41 -3.30 -6.35 8.29
N ILE A 42 -2.13 -6.61 8.90
CA ILE A 42 -1.99 -7.65 9.92
C ILE A 42 -2.68 -7.29 11.25
N ARG A 43 -2.96 -6.00 11.48
CA ARG A 43 -3.63 -5.52 12.71
C ARG A 43 -5.14 -5.62 12.62
N CYS A 44 -5.75 -5.08 11.56
CA CYS A 44 -7.21 -5.02 11.42
C CYS A 44 -7.79 -6.03 10.41
N GLY A 45 -6.97 -6.75 9.66
CA GLY A 45 -7.39 -7.72 8.65
C GLY A 45 -7.97 -7.13 7.36
N ALA A 46 -8.15 -5.81 7.29
CA ALA A 46 -8.67 -5.14 6.10
C ALA A 46 -7.69 -5.22 4.93
N VAL A 47 -8.22 -5.33 3.71
CA VAL A 47 -7.45 -5.07 2.47
C VAL A 47 -6.88 -3.66 2.55
N VAL A 48 -5.71 -3.42 1.98
CA VAL A 48 -5.12 -2.08 1.91
C VAL A 48 -5.58 -1.43 0.62
N ARG A 49 -6.24 -0.27 0.74
CA ARG A 49 -6.57 0.58 -0.40
C ARG A 49 -5.40 1.52 -0.67
N ASN A 50 -5.25 1.95 -1.91
CA ASN A 50 -4.24 2.94 -2.27
C ASN A 50 -4.83 3.98 -3.23
N ALA A 51 -4.26 5.19 -3.23
CA ALA A 51 -4.48 6.16 -4.28
C ALA A 51 -3.18 6.92 -4.59
N PRO A 52 -2.79 7.00 -5.88
CA PRO A 52 -1.67 7.80 -6.30
C PRO A 52 -2.02 9.30 -6.20
N HIS A 53 -1.01 10.15 -6.05
CA HIS A 53 -1.14 11.61 -6.09
C HIS A 53 -2.00 12.21 -4.96
N PHE A 54 -2.26 11.47 -3.88
CA PHE A 54 -2.88 12.01 -2.67
C PHE A 54 -1.84 12.15 -1.56
N ASP A 55 -1.89 13.27 -0.86
CA ASP A 55 -1.03 13.55 0.29
C ASP A 55 -1.87 13.75 1.56
N LEU A 56 -1.26 13.46 2.70
CA LEU A 56 -1.83 13.72 4.01
C LEU A 56 -1.62 15.18 4.39
N PRO A 57 -2.52 15.76 5.19
CA PRO A 57 -2.28 17.07 5.76
C PRO A 57 -1.04 17.01 6.66
N ASN A 58 -0.30 18.10 6.77
CA ASN A 58 0.87 18.20 7.65
C ASN A 58 0.52 18.11 9.16
N ASN A 59 -0.76 18.04 9.51
CA ASN A 59 -1.25 18.00 10.88
C ASN A 59 -1.56 16.57 11.34
N PHE A 60 -1.27 16.29 12.61
CA PHE A 60 -1.64 15.04 13.27
C PHE A 60 -3.17 14.86 13.35
N GLY A 61 -3.63 13.61 13.32
CA GLY A 61 -5.04 13.25 13.57
C GLY A 61 -5.87 12.92 12.33
N PHE A 62 -5.25 12.51 11.22
CA PHE A 62 -5.99 12.04 10.05
C PHE A 62 -6.82 10.79 10.37
N ASP A 63 -8.10 10.80 10.00
CA ASP A 63 -9.00 9.67 10.19
C ASP A 63 -8.82 8.63 9.08
N ALA A 64 -7.91 7.67 9.32
CA ALA A 64 -7.65 6.56 8.40
C ALA A 64 -8.91 5.75 8.08
N LYS A 65 -9.84 5.61 9.02
CA LYS A 65 -11.07 4.85 8.82
C LYS A 65 -11.99 5.58 7.85
N ALA A 66 -12.19 6.89 8.02
CA ALA A 66 -13.00 7.70 7.11
C ALA A 66 -12.45 7.65 5.67
N ALA A 67 -11.13 7.74 5.51
CA ALA A 67 -10.49 7.59 4.20
C ALA A 67 -10.68 6.19 3.61
N TYR A 68 -10.54 5.15 4.43
CA TYR A 68 -10.73 3.77 4.01
C TYR A 68 -12.18 3.47 3.59
N GLU A 69 -13.18 4.04 4.25
CA GLU A 69 -14.59 3.81 3.94
C GLU A 69 -15.09 4.68 2.78
N SER A 70 -14.35 5.72 2.40
CA SER A 70 -14.78 6.66 1.35
C SER A 70 -14.70 6.05 -0.05
N ALA A 71 -15.79 6.15 -0.81
CA ALA A 71 -15.80 5.81 -2.24
C ALA A 71 -15.06 6.85 -3.09
N ASP A 72 -15.02 8.12 -2.66
CA ASP A 72 -14.39 9.24 -3.36
C ASP A 72 -13.37 9.92 -2.46
N TRP A 73 -12.09 9.77 -2.78
CA TRP A 73 -10.99 10.29 -1.96
C TRP A 73 -10.88 11.81 -2.01
N HIS A 74 -11.42 12.48 -3.05
CA HIS A 74 -11.50 13.94 -3.11
C HIS A 74 -12.46 14.52 -2.07
N SER A 75 -13.39 13.72 -1.57
CA SER A 75 -14.36 14.15 -0.55
C SER A 75 -13.86 14.00 0.89
N VAL A 76 -12.71 13.33 1.10
CA VAL A 76 -12.17 13.07 2.44
C VAL A 76 -11.54 14.35 3.00
N PRO A 77 -12.01 14.88 4.15
CA PRO A 77 -11.48 16.11 4.72
C PRO A 77 -9.97 16.02 4.99
N GLY A 78 -9.23 16.99 4.47
CA GLY A 78 -7.78 17.12 4.67
C GLY A 78 -6.92 16.33 3.68
N LEU A 79 -7.49 15.45 2.85
CA LEU A 79 -6.74 14.88 1.73
C LEU A 79 -6.57 15.91 0.62
N GLU A 80 -5.34 16.05 0.15
CA GLU A 80 -5.01 16.90 -0.97
C GLU A 80 -4.61 16.06 -2.18
N HIS A 81 -5.30 16.26 -3.30
CA HIS A 81 -4.88 15.69 -4.58
C HIS A 81 -3.84 16.60 -5.23
N ARG A 82 -2.63 16.06 -5.44
CA ARG A 82 -1.46 16.71 -6.02
C ARG A 82 -0.98 15.89 -7.22
N PRO A 83 -1.54 16.12 -8.42
CA PRO A 83 -1.25 15.33 -9.63
C PRO A 83 0.25 15.22 -9.96
N GLU A 84 1.03 16.22 -9.62
CA GLU A 84 2.48 16.29 -9.81
C GLU A 84 3.30 15.53 -8.75
N SER A 85 2.65 15.05 -7.69
CA SER A 85 3.30 14.35 -6.58
C SER A 85 3.63 12.91 -6.96
N VAL A 86 4.85 12.47 -6.61
CA VAL A 86 5.24 11.05 -6.68
C VAL A 86 4.70 10.22 -5.51
N VAL A 87 3.92 10.81 -4.60
CA VAL A 87 3.38 10.12 -3.43
C VAL A 87 2.25 9.18 -3.83
N ARG A 88 2.23 8.00 -3.21
CA ARG A 88 1.05 7.16 -3.13
C ARG A 88 0.62 7.01 -1.68
N LEU A 89 -0.65 7.25 -1.43
CA LEU A 89 -1.27 7.06 -0.13
C LEU A 89 -1.81 5.63 -0.05
N TYR A 90 -1.55 4.94 1.05
CA TYR A 90 -2.09 3.63 1.35
C TYR A 90 -2.85 3.68 2.66
N VAL A 91 -4.00 3.00 2.73
CA VAL A 91 -4.94 3.11 3.84
C VAL A 91 -5.55 1.75 4.15
N CYS A 92 -5.60 1.39 5.43
CA CYS A 92 -6.49 0.36 5.96
C CYS A 92 -7.36 0.97 7.08
N HIS A 93 -8.24 0.19 7.72
CA HIS A 93 -9.09 0.71 8.80
C HIS A 93 -8.35 1.34 9.99
N CYS A 94 -7.10 0.96 10.24
CA CYS A 94 -6.38 1.36 11.46
C CYS A 94 -5.03 2.05 11.20
N HIS A 95 -4.62 2.21 9.93
CA HIS A 95 -3.32 2.78 9.57
C HIS A 95 -3.40 3.50 8.23
N VAL A 96 -2.61 4.55 8.09
CA VAL A 96 -2.44 5.29 6.84
C VAL A 96 -0.96 5.58 6.64
N GLU A 97 -0.49 5.46 5.41
CA GLU A 97 0.92 5.66 5.07
C GLU A 97 1.11 6.42 3.77
N ARG A 98 2.14 7.28 3.74
CA ARG A 98 2.58 7.97 2.52
C ARG A 98 3.87 7.37 2.02
N ILE A 99 3.85 6.93 0.77
CA ILE A 99 4.98 6.24 0.16
C ILE A 99 5.58 7.12 -0.93
N PHE A 100 6.85 7.49 -0.76
CA PHE A 100 7.63 8.33 -1.68
C PHE A 100 8.57 7.51 -2.58
N ALA A 101 8.87 6.27 -2.21
CA ALA A 101 9.73 5.34 -2.93
C ALA A 101 9.36 3.89 -2.61
N PRO A 102 9.71 2.92 -3.46
CA PRO A 102 9.49 1.50 -3.20
C PRO A 102 10.06 1.04 -1.85
N THR A 103 9.23 0.38 -1.06
CA THR A 103 9.59 -0.17 0.25
C THR A 103 8.96 -1.54 0.43
N ALA A 104 9.75 -2.51 0.93
CA ALA A 104 9.26 -3.85 1.24
C ALA A 104 8.31 -3.82 2.44
N CYS A 105 7.22 -4.57 2.37
CA CYS A 105 6.28 -4.78 3.46
C CYS A 105 6.77 -5.94 4.33
N VAL A 106 7.86 -5.73 5.06
CA VAL A 106 8.37 -6.71 6.00
C VAL A 106 7.76 -6.44 7.39
N PRO A 107 6.79 -7.25 7.86
CA PRO A 107 6.07 -7.02 9.11
C PRO A 107 6.92 -7.25 10.38
N GLU A 108 8.21 -7.50 10.25
CA GLU A 108 9.09 -7.84 11.37
C GLU A 108 10.46 -7.14 11.34
N PHE A 109 10.74 -6.30 10.33
CA PHE A 109 12.00 -5.54 10.34
C PHE A 109 11.81 -4.24 11.11
N GLU A 110 12.03 -4.31 12.42
CA GLU A 110 12.47 -3.17 13.19
C GLU A 110 13.88 -2.80 12.71
N ASP A 111 14.00 -2.08 11.59
CA ASP A 111 15.24 -1.35 11.34
C ASP A 111 15.30 -0.24 12.40
N PRO A 112 16.27 -0.27 13.34
CA PRO A 112 16.37 0.75 14.38
C PRO A 112 16.62 2.16 13.83
N LEU A 113 16.99 2.30 12.55
CA LEU A 113 17.16 3.58 11.86
C LEU A 113 15.88 4.06 11.16
N PHE A 114 14.97 3.16 10.82
CA PHE A 114 13.68 3.46 10.20
C PHE A 114 12.56 2.85 11.05
N SER A 115 12.24 3.52 12.16
CA SER A 115 11.16 3.15 13.09
C SER A 115 9.74 3.12 12.47
N HIS A 116 9.61 3.18 11.15
CA HIS A 116 8.31 3.19 10.49
C HIS A 116 7.81 1.78 10.22
N PHE A 117 7.09 1.24 11.19
CA PHE A 117 6.41 -0.02 11.04
C PHE A 117 5.18 0.11 10.13
N ILE A 118 5.24 -0.47 8.93
CA ILE A 118 4.08 -0.60 8.02
C ILE A 118 3.37 -1.92 8.33
N PRO A 119 2.13 -1.91 8.86
CA PRO A 119 1.46 -3.11 9.38
C PRO A 119 0.79 -3.95 8.28
N TRP A 120 1.40 -4.04 7.09
CA TRP A 120 0.81 -4.67 5.91
C TRP A 120 1.65 -5.83 5.40
N LYS A 121 1.00 -6.76 4.70
CA LYS A 121 1.62 -7.89 4.01
C LYS A 121 0.78 -8.32 2.82
N CYS A 122 1.34 -9.09 1.91
CA CYS A 122 0.63 -9.75 0.82
C CYS A 122 -0.41 -10.72 1.42
N GLY A 123 -1.68 -10.53 1.06
CA GLY A 123 -2.81 -11.40 1.43
C GLY A 123 -2.88 -12.68 0.60
N GLY A 124 -2.08 -12.76 -0.47
CA GLY A 124 -2.06 -13.87 -1.40
C GLY A 124 -2.78 -13.56 -2.70
N HIS A 125 -2.22 -14.03 -3.81
CA HIS A 125 -2.73 -13.89 -5.16
C HIS A 125 -3.43 -15.19 -5.59
N PRO A 126 -4.57 -15.10 -6.30
CA PRO A 126 -5.24 -16.26 -6.87
C PRO A 126 -4.33 -16.99 -7.86
N ASP A 127 -4.50 -18.30 -7.98
CA ASP A 127 -3.89 -19.05 -9.08
C ASP A 127 -4.57 -18.69 -10.42
N GLY A 128 -3.83 -18.92 -11.51
CA GLY A 128 -4.41 -19.09 -12.84
C GLY A 128 -5.30 -20.32 -12.84
N ASP A 129 -6.50 -20.24 -13.42
CA ASP A 129 -7.24 -21.45 -13.76
C ASP A 129 -6.45 -22.14 -14.88
N ASP A 130 -5.89 -23.32 -14.60
CA ASP A 130 -5.25 -24.19 -15.61
C ASP A 130 -6.27 -24.71 -16.64
#